data_AF-A0A2G2BDR9-F1
#
_entry.id   AF-A0A2G2BDR9-F1
#
_cell.length_a   1.000
_cell.length_b   1.000
_cell.length_c   1.000
_cell.angle_alpha   90.00
_cell.angle_beta   90.00
_cell.angle_gamma   90.00
#
_symmetry.space_group_name_H-M   'P 1'
#
loop_
_entity.id
_entity.type
_entity.pdbx_description
1 polymer ?
#
loop_
_entity_poly.entity_id
_entity_poly.type
_entity_poly.pdbx_seq_one_letter_code
_entity_poly.pdbx_strand_id
1 'polypeptide(L)' 'MRILPALVLSAALLAGCSNFPELDDAVSPTARKAGYPALLPIDPLIAGAKEVQVTKETVLTLQSRIARLNARAAR' A
#
# COMPACT_ATOMS: atom_id res chain seq x y z
N MET A 1 26.39 5.64 30.96
CA MET A 1 26.23 5.98 29.52
C MET A 1 25.38 4.99 28.70
N ARG A 2 25.05 3.78 29.19
CA ARG A 2 24.22 2.78 28.46
C ARG A 2 22.71 3.09 28.40
N ILE A 3 22.25 4.06 29.19
CA ILE A 3 20.83 4.41 29.36
C ILE A 3 20.31 5.31 28.24
N LEU A 4 21.20 6.11 27.64
CA LEU A 4 20.90 7.04 26.56
C LEU A 4 20.34 6.36 25.29
N PRO A 5 20.95 5.28 24.74
CA PRO A 5 20.41 4.62 23.56
C PRO A 5 19.05 3.94 23.80
N ALA A 6 18.83 3.38 25.00
CA ALA A 6 17.55 2.74 25.35
C ALA A 6 16.40 3.75 25.44
N LEU A 7 16.68 4.96 25.93
CA LEU A 7 15.71 6.05 25.99
C LEU A 7 15.35 6.57 24.59
N VAL A 8 16.35 6.75 23.72
CA VAL A 8 16.14 7.20 22.33
C VAL A 8 15.34 6.17 21.53
N LEU A 9 15.62 4.87 21.70
CA LEU A 9 14.88 3.81 21.03
C LEU A 9 13.40 3.79 21.48
N SER A 10 13.16 3.88 22.79
CA SER A 10 11.79 3.91 23.34
C SER A 10 11.00 5.13 22.81
N ALA A 11 11.62 6.30 22.73
CA ALA A 11 10.98 7.50 22.19
C ALA A 11 10.64 7.35 20.69
N ALA A 12 11.52 6.72 19.90
CA ALA A 12 11.28 6.47 18.48
C ALA A 12 10.13 5.47 18.23
N LEU A 13 9.97 4.46 19.09
CA LEU A 13 8.84 3.52 18.99
C LEU A 13 7.50 4.20 19.34
N LEU A 14 7.48 5.13 20.30
CA LEU A 14 6.26 5.86 20.67
C LEU A 14 5.83 6.88 19.61
N ALA A 15 6.75 7.40 18.81
CA ALA A 15 6.44 8.35 17.73
C ALA A 15 5.52 7.77 16.65
N GLY A 16 5.55 6.44 16.44
CA GLY A 16 4.63 5.76 15.52
C GLY A 16 3.19 5.68 16.01
N CYS A 17 2.93 5.94 17.30
CA CYS A 17 1.60 6.01 17.90
C CYS A 17 1.07 7.45 18.00
N SER A 18 1.75 8.43 17.39
CA SER A 18 1.29 9.82 17.37
C SER A 18 0.19 10.01 16.32
N ASN A 19 -0.74 10.93 16.59
CA ASN A 19 -1.71 11.37 15.60
C ASN A 19 -0.98 11.96 14.40
N PHE A 20 -1.57 11.86 13.22
CA PHE A 20 -0.99 12.37 11.98
C PHE A 20 -1.93 13.47 11.45
N PRO A 21 -1.78 14.73 11.92
CA PRO A 21 -2.74 15.81 11.67
C PRO A 21 -2.99 16.02 10.18
N GLU A 22 -1.97 15.87 9.35
CA GLU A 22 -2.08 16.01 7.89
C GLU A 22 -3.10 15.05 7.25
N LEU A 23 -3.33 13.87 7.85
CA LEU A 23 -4.36 12.90 7.39
C LEU A 23 -5.63 12.98 8.24
N ASP A 24 -5.49 13.15 9.54
CA ASP A 24 -6.63 13.21 10.46
C ASP A 24 -7.51 14.44 10.17
N ASP A 25 -6.90 15.59 9.86
CA ASP A 25 -7.60 16.84 9.57
C ASP A 25 -8.00 16.96 8.10
N ALA A 26 -7.46 16.11 7.22
CA ALA A 26 -7.87 16.05 5.81
C ALA A 26 -9.34 15.57 5.66
N VAL A 27 -9.86 14.85 6.64
CA VAL A 27 -11.26 14.38 6.66
C VAL A 27 -12.12 15.36 7.45
N SER A 28 -13.04 16.03 6.77
CA SER A 28 -13.94 16.98 7.42
C SER A 28 -14.80 16.34 8.52
N PRO A 29 -15.23 17.12 9.54
CA PRO A 29 -16.12 16.61 10.59
C PRO A 29 -17.44 16.03 10.07
N THR A 30 -17.92 16.55 8.93
CA THR A 30 -19.13 16.06 8.26
C THR A 30 -18.88 14.73 7.55
N ALA A 31 -17.75 14.58 6.85
CA ALA A 31 -17.36 13.33 6.20
C ALA A 31 -17.16 12.20 7.22
N ARG A 32 -16.58 12.50 8.38
CA ARG A 32 -16.36 11.51 9.46
C ARG A 32 -17.66 10.96 10.07
N LYS A 33 -18.75 11.73 10.01
CA LYS A 33 -20.08 11.36 10.52
C LYS A 33 -21.02 10.89 9.41
N ALA A 34 -20.59 10.91 8.16
CA ALA A 34 -21.40 10.43 7.05
C ALA A 34 -21.66 8.92 7.21
N GLY A 35 -22.85 8.49 6.77
CA GLY A 35 -23.13 7.06 6.67
C GLY A 35 -22.22 6.39 5.64
N TYR A 36 -22.12 5.06 5.72
CA TYR A 36 -21.44 4.31 4.68
C TYR A 36 -22.11 4.54 3.32
N PRO A 37 -21.32 4.67 2.23
CA PRO A 37 -21.87 4.78 0.90
C PRO A 37 -22.59 3.49 0.51
N ALA A 38 -23.51 3.59 -0.46
CA ALA A 38 -24.13 2.43 -1.07
C ALA A 38 -23.04 1.57 -1.75
N LEU A 39 -22.92 0.31 -1.32
CA LEU A 39 -22.04 -0.66 -1.96
C LEU A 39 -22.71 -1.14 -3.25
N LEU A 40 -22.06 -0.90 -4.38
CA LEU A 40 -22.50 -1.46 -5.65
C LEU A 40 -22.10 -2.95 -5.74
N PRO A 41 -22.95 -3.81 -6.33
CA PRO A 41 -22.58 -5.20 -6.61
C PRO A 41 -21.32 -5.27 -7.48
N ILE A 42 -20.46 -6.24 -7.21
CA ILE A 42 -19.18 -6.40 -7.92
C ILE A 42 -19.36 -7.02 -9.30
N ASP A 43 -20.37 -7.86 -9.50
CA ASP A 43 -20.64 -8.58 -10.75
C ASP A 43 -20.73 -7.68 -12.00
N PRO A 44 -21.48 -6.56 -12.02
CA PRO A 44 -21.50 -5.66 -13.17
C PRO A 44 -20.16 -4.98 -13.44
N LEU A 45 -19.34 -4.74 -12.41
CA LEU A 45 -18.00 -4.16 -12.58
C LEU A 45 -17.05 -5.17 -13.23
N ILE A 46 -17.16 -6.44 -12.87
CA ILE A 46 -16.40 -7.54 -13.47
C ILE A 46 -16.84 -7.74 -14.92
N ALA A 47 -18.14 -7.74 -15.20
CA ALA A 47 -18.68 -7.91 -16.54
C ALA A 47 -18.26 -6.78 -17.50
N GLY A 48 -18.14 -5.55 -17.00
CA GLY A 48 -17.67 -4.38 -17.76
C GLY A 48 -16.15 -4.24 -17.83
N ALA A 49 -15.39 -4.98 -17.01
CA ALA A 49 -13.95 -4.99 -17.08
C ALA A 49 -13.53 -5.62 -18.42
N LYS A 50 -12.86 -4.84 -19.27
CA LYS A 50 -12.14 -5.43 -20.40
C LYS A 50 -11.18 -6.46 -19.82
N GLU A 51 -11.29 -7.69 -20.29
CA GLU A 51 -10.40 -8.78 -19.94
C GLU A 51 -8.95 -8.27 -20.01
N VAL A 52 -8.23 -8.33 -18.89
CA VAL A 52 -6.82 -7.94 -18.86
C VAL A 52 -6.09 -8.94 -19.74
N GLN A 53 -5.90 -8.57 -21.00
CA GLN A 53 -5.26 -9.47 -21.95
C GLN A 53 -3.77 -9.50 -21.67
N VAL A 54 -3.33 -10.59 -21.05
CA VAL A 54 -1.93 -10.95 -21.01
C VAL A 54 -1.49 -11.18 -22.45
N THR A 55 -0.80 -10.20 -23.01
CA THR A 55 -0.26 -10.30 -24.36
C THR A 55 1.03 -11.13 -24.35
N LYS A 56 1.45 -11.61 -25.52
CA LYS A 56 2.78 -12.24 -25.68
C LYS A 56 3.90 -11.32 -25.19
N GLU A 57 3.78 -10.02 -25.43
CA GLU A 57 4.75 -9.02 -24.99
C GLU A 57 4.83 -8.90 -23.46
N THR A 58 3.69 -9.00 -22.77
CA THR A 58 3.63 -9.03 -21.31
C THR A 58 4.42 -10.21 -20.76
N VAL A 59 4.30 -11.39 -21.37
CA VAL A 59 5.03 -12.60 -20.96
C VAL A 59 6.54 -12.43 -21.15
N LEU A 60 6.97 -11.94 -22.31
CA LEU A 60 8.39 -11.72 -22.60
C LEU A 60 9.01 -10.71 -21.63
N THR A 61 8.29 -9.62 -21.34
CA THR A 61 8.72 -8.61 -20.38
C THR A 61 8.91 -9.24 -18.98
N LEU A 62 7.97 -10.06 -18.53
CA LEU A 62 8.07 -10.75 -17.24
C LEU A 62 9.24 -11.75 -17.19
N GLN A 63 9.45 -12.54 -18.24
CA GLN A 63 10.59 -13.47 -18.33
C GLN A 63 11.93 -12.72 -18.22
N SER A 64 12.06 -11.57 -18.90
CA SER A 64 13.27 -10.75 -18.80
C SER A 64 13.52 -10.27 -17.37
N ARG A 65 12.47 -9.91 -16.63
CA ARG A 65 12.57 -9.45 -15.24
C ARG A 65 12.98 -10.59 -14.31
N ILE A 66 12.40 -11.77 -14.50
CA ILE A 66 12.74 -12.98 -13.74
C ILE A 66 14.23 -13.30 -13.92
N ALA A 67 14.73 -13.32 -15.17
CA ALA A 67 16.14 -13.57 -15.45
C ALA A 67 17.07 -12.58 -14.73
N ARG A 68 16.74 -11.28 -14.76
CA ARG A 68 17.51 -10.24 -14.05
C ARG A 68 17.45 -10.37 -12.52
N LEU A 69 16.36 -10.86 -11.96
CA LEU A 69 16.23 -11.14 -10.53
C LEU A 69 17.12 -12.33 -10.13
N ASN A 70 17.04 -13.43 -10.88
CA ASN A 70 17.87 -14.62 -10.62
C ASN A 70 19.37 -14.32 -10.73
N ALA A 71 19.79 -13.56 -11.75
CA ALA A 71 21.19 -13.16 -11.90
C ALA A 71 21.70 -12.20 -10.80
N ARG A 72 20.80 -11.50 -10.10
CA ARG A 72 21.17 -10.71 -8.91
C ARG A 72 21.27 -11.58 -7.66
N ALA A 73 20.35 -12.53 -7.50
CA ALA A 73 20.37 -13.46 -6.37
C ALA A 73 21.58 -14.42 -6.39
N ALA A 74 22.12 -14.71 -7.58
CA ALA A 74 23.29 -15.57 -7.77
C ALA A 74 24.64 -14.83 -7.64
N ARG A 75 24.64 -13.51 -7.39
CA ARG A 75 25.85 -12.70 -7.18
C ARG A 75 26.08 -12.40 -5.70
#